data_AF-A0A443SVD1-F1
#
_entry.id   AF-A0A443SVD1-F1
#
_cell.length_a   1.000
_cell.length_b   1.000
_cell.length_c   1.000
_cell.angle_alpha   90.00
_cell.angle_beta   90.00
_cell.angle_gamma   90.00
#
_symmetry.space_group_name_H-M   'P 1'
#
loop_
_entity.id
_entity.type
_entity.pdbx_description
1 polymer ?
#
loop_
_entity_poly.entity_id
_entity_poly.type
_entity_poly.pdbx_seq_one_letter_code
_entity_poly.pdbx_strand_id
1 'polypeptide(L)'
;MVTLLRVDRPEEEVTKHVETNTTAFHKERELGKGTLIIAENRLCWLTDDERGFALEYRNIALHAVSKDLNHFPRECLYLMVDEGGDGNESDESGELPRVTLILILRRKGVTV
;
A
#
# COMPACT_ATOMS: atom_id res chain seq x y z
N MET A 1 7.11 14.03 1.13
CA MET A 1 7.78 13.17 0.12
C MET A 1 7.67 11.75 0.66
N VAL A 2 6.99 10.82 -0.03
CA VAL A 2 6.94 9.43 0.47
C VAL A 2 8.29 8.77 0.19
N THR A 3 8.97 8.33 1.23
CA THR A 3 10.27 7.66 1.11
C THR A 3 10.05 6.16 1.19
N LEU A 4 10.48 5.43 0.17
CA LEU A 4 10.50 3.97 0.22
C LEU A 4 11.60 3.54 1.19
N LEU A 5 11.20 2.86 2.27
CA LEU A 5 12.09 2.35 3.29
C LEU A 5 12.40 0.88 3.02
N ARG A 6 13.49 0.38 3.59
CA ARG A 6 13.71 -1.07 3.65
C ARG A 6 12.70 -1.64 4.62
N VAL A 7 11.84 -2.52 4.12
CA VAL A 7 10.79 -3.14 4.89
C VAL A 7 11.05 -4.64 4.91
N ASP A 8 11.10 -5.19 6.10
CA ASP A 8 11.29 -6.62 6.29
C ASP A 8 10.02 -7.37 5.90
N ARG A 9 10.18 -8.50 5.21
CA ARG A 9 9.03 -9.33 4.84
C ARG A 9 8.40 -9.89 6.11
N PRO A 10 7.08 -9.73 6.31
CA PRO A 10 6.43 -10.35 7.45
C PRO A 10 6.60 -11.87 7.39
N GLU A 11 6.61 -12.51 8.57
CA GLU A 11 6.73 -13.96 8.68
C GLU A 11 5.61 -14.67 7.90
N GLU A 12 5.89 -15.85 7.35
CA GLU A 12 4.90 -16.59 6.56
C GLU A 12 3.66 -16.96 7.39
N GLU A 13 3.81 -17.13 8.70
CA GLU A 13 2.71 -17.46 9.62
C GLU A 13 1.66 -16.34 9.74
N VAL A 14 2.09 -15.08 9.70
CA VAL A 14 1.18 -13.92 9.73
C VAL A 14 0.73 -13.49 8.35
N THR A 15 1.40 -13.95 7.30
CA THR A 15 1.11 -13.57 5.91
C THR A 15 -0.17 -14.27 5.42
N LYS A 16 -1.22 -13.49 5.14
CA LYS A 16 -2.51 -14.02 4.64
C LYS A 16 -2.60 -14.03 3.13
N HIS A 17 -1.99 -13.05 2.47
CA HIS A 17 -2.04 -12.93 1.01
C HIS A 17 -0.77 -12.32 0.46
N VAL A 18 -0.31 -12.83 -0.67
CA VAL A 18 0.82 -12.28 -1.42
C VAL A 18 0.41 -12.11 -2.88
N GLU A 19 0.48 -10.89 -3.37
CA GLU A 19 0.22 -10.54 -4.76
C GLU A 19 1.50 -10.00 -5.38
N THR A 20 2.03 -10.73 -6.35
CA THR A 20 3.22 -10.31 -7.10
C THR A 20 2.79 -9.51 -8.32
N ASN A 21 3.59 -8.53 -8.71
CA ASN A 21 3.32 -7.61 -9.83
C ASN A 21 2.31 -6.49 -9.51
N THR A 22 2.18 -6.12 -8.24
CA THR A 22 1.37 -4.97 -7.81
C THR A 22 2.12 -3.66 -8.04
N THR A 23 1.53 -2.72 -8.78
CA THR A 23 2.13 -1.39 -8.96
C THR A 23 1.58 -0.42 -7.92
N ALA A 24 2.45 0.25 -7.16
CA ALA A 24 2.04 1.25 -6.18
C ALA A 24 2.17 2.67 -6.76
N PHE A 25 1.18 3.50 -6.48
CA PHE A 25 1.14 4.91 -6.81
C PHE A 25 0.92 5.72 -5.53
N HIS A 26 1.62 6.85 -5.41
CA HIS A 26 1.42 7.81 -4.34
C HIS A 26 1.01 9.15 -4.94
N LYS A 27 -0.20 9.64 -4.60
CA LYS A 27 -0.76 10.88 -5.15
C LYS A 27 -0.52 11.00 -6.68
N GLU A 28 -0.91 9.96 -7.42
CA GLU A 28 -0.77 9.85 -8.89
C GLU A 28 0.65 9.59 -9.43
N ARG A 29 1.68 9.62 -8.57
CA ARG A 29 3.05 9.25 -8.97
C ARG A 29 3.27 7.75 -8.83
N GLU A 30 3.69 7.10 -9.92
CA GLU A 30 4.12 5.71 -9.87
C GLU A 30 5.38 5.57 -9.00
N LEU A 31 5.31 4.74 -7.96
CA LEU A 31 6.45 4.35 -7.13
C LEU A 31 7.21 3.18 -7.74
N GLY A 32 6.52 2.37 -8.53
CA GLY A 32 7.06 1.25 -9.28
C GLY A 32 6.22 0.00 -9.10
N LYS A 33 6.76 -1.13 -9.56
CA LYS A 33 6.14 -2.44 -9.49
C LYS A 33 6.81 -3.29 -8.42
N GLY A 34 6.00 -4.00 -7.65
CA GLY A 34 6.45 -4.75 -6.49
C GLY A 34 5.54 -5.93 -6.17
N THR A 35 5.69 -6.40 -4.94
CA THR A 35 4.90 -7.47 -4.33
C THR A 35 4.17 -6.89 -3.14
N LEU A 36 2.84 -6.99 -3.18
CA LEU A 36 1.98 -6.67 -2.06
C LEU A 36 1.84 -7.88 -1.16
N ILE A 37 2.10 -7.70 0.13
CA ILE A 37 2.01 -8.73 1.17
C ILE A 37 1.03 -8.23 2.22
N ILE A 38 -0.06 -8.94 2.37
CA ILE A 38 -1.10 -8.65 3.34
C ILE A 38 -0.90 -9.63 4.49
N ALA A 39 -0.37 -9.14 5.61
CA ALA A 39 -0.26 -9.90 6.85
C ALA A 39 -1.44 -9.59 7.78
N GLU A 40 -1.56 -10.35 8.87
CA GLU A 40 -2.66 -10.21 9.84
C GLU A 40 -2.61 -8.88 10.60
N ASN A 41 -1.42 -8.38 10.89
CA ASN A 41 -1.19 -7.14 11.65
C ASN A 41 -0.91 -5.92 10.77
N ARG A 42 -0.36 -6.12 9.56
CA ARG A 42 0.08 -5.03 8.67
C ARG A 42 0.03 -5.42 7.20
N LEU A 43 -0.02 -4.42 6.34
CA LEU A 43 0.11 -4.52 4.90
C LEU A 43 1.49 -3.99 4.49
N CYS A 44 2.26 -4.79 3.77
CA CYS A 44 3.57 -4.42 3.26
C CYS A 44 3.56 -4.43 1.74
N TRP A 45 4.16 -3.44 1.09
CA TRP A 45 4.44 -3.47 -0.34
C TRP A 45 5.92 -3.27 -0.55
N LEU A 46 6.54 -4.15 -1.34
CA LEU A 46 7.98 -4.20 -1.56
C LEU A 46 8.29 -4.21 -3.05
N THR A 47 9.22 -3.39 -3.51
CA THR A 47 9.78 -3.50 -4.86
C THR A 47 10.79 -4.66 -4.94
N ASP A 48 11.25 -4.97 -6.15
CA ASP A 48 12.32 -5.94 -6.40
C ASP A 48 13.61 -5.62 -5.62
N ASP A 49 13.82 -4.34 -5.31
CA ASP A 49 14.97 -3.80 -4.58
C ASP A 49 14.80 -3.87 -3.05
N GLU A 50 13.80 -4.63 -2.57
CA GLU A 50 13.41 -4.76 -1.14
C GLU A 50 13.08 -3.42 -0.46
N ARG A 51 12.80 -2.40 -1.28
CA ARG A 51 12.37 -1.06 -0.84
C ARG A 51 10.88 -0.91 -1.02
N GLY A 52 10.21 -0.37 -0.01
CA GLY A 52 8.77 -0.46 0.11
C GLY A 52 8.20 0.38 1.22
N PHE A 53 7.00 0.02 1.64
CA PHE A 53 6.34 0.58 2.81
C PHE A 53 5.57 -0.51 3.56
N ALA A 54 5.50 -0.38 4.88
CA ALA A 54 4.64 -1.19 5.75
C ALA A 54 3.63 -0.27 6.42
N LEU A 55 2.39 -0.71 6.47
CA LEU A 55 1.25 0.05 6.96
C LEU A 55 0.45 -0.84 7.88
N GLU A 56 0.30 -0.44 9.12
CA GLU A 56 -0.61 -1.12 10.03
C GLU A 56 -2.06 -0.78 9.68
N TYR A 57 -2.97 -1.73 9.85
CA TYR A 57 -4.39 -1.50 9.55
C TYR A 57 -4.98 -0.35 10.37
N ARG A 58 -4.46 -0.10 11.58
CA ARG A 58 -4.80 1.05 12.41
C ARG A 58 -4.59 2.38 11.69
N ASN A 59 -3.56 2.48 10.87
CA ASN A 59 -3.20 3.72 10.18
C ASN A 59 -4.02 3.90 8.88
N ILE A 60 -4.73 2.87 8.41
CA ILE A 60 -5.55 2.94 7.21
C ILE A 60 -6.87 3.64 7.54
N ALA A 61 -6.94 4.93 7.25
CA ALA A 61 -8.14 5.74 7.43
C ALA A 61 -9.27 5.34 6.47
N LEU A 62 -8.94 4.97 5.23
CA LEU A 62 -9.92 4.52 4.23
C LEU A 62 -9.31 3.46 3.32
N HIS A 63 -10.08 2.43 3.01
CA HIS A 63 -9.77 1.46 1.96
C HIS A 63 -10.96 1.38 1.01
N ALA A 64 -10.71 1.47 -0.30
CA ALA A 64 -11.72 1.31 -1.33
C ALA A 64 -11.14 0.51 -2.49
N VAL A 65 -11.95 -0.34 -3.11
CA VAL A 65 -11.55 -1.05 -4.33
C VAL A 65 -12.25 -0.38 -5.50
N SER A 66 -11.47 0.27 -6.36
CA SER A 66 -11.96 0.79 -7.63
C SER A 66 -11.80 -0.28 -8.70
N LYS A 67 -12.91 -0.66 -9.32
CA LYS A 67 -12.96 -1.52 -10.51
C LYS A 67 -13.21 -0.70 -11.78
N ASP A 68 -13.17 0.62 -11.65
CA ASP A 68 -13.56 1.54 -12.71
C ASP A 68 -12.48 1.58 -13.79
N LEU A 69 -12.75 0.85 -14.89
CA LEU A 69 -11.87 0.73 -16.06
C LEU A 69 -11.65 2.06 -16.79
N ASN A 70 -12.46 3.08 -16.51
CA ASN A 70 -12.41 4.38 -17.16
C ASN A 70 -11.33 5.29 -16.55
N HIS A 71 -11.09 5.19 -15.23
CA HIS A 71 -9.99 5.92 -14.56
C HIS A 71 -8.71 5.10 -14.45
N PHE A 72 -8.81 3.79 -14.23
CA PHE A 72 -7.66 2.90 -14.20
C PHE A 72 -7.97 1.67 -15.05
N PRO A 73 -7.13 1.28 -16.02
CA PRO A 73 -7.40 0.14 -16.90
C PRO A 73 -7.42 -1.23 -16.17
N ARG A 74 -7.29 -1.24 -14.84
CA ARG A 74 -7.18 -2.41 -13.98
C ARG A 74 -7.86 -2.15 -12.64
N GLU A 75 -8.12 -3.22 -11.91
CA GLU A 75 -8.63 -3.13 -10.54
C GLU A 75 -7.56 -2.53 -9.62
N CYS A 76 -7.95 -1.49 -8.87
CA CYS A 76 -7.06 -0.72 -8.03
C CYS A 76 -7.60 -0.63 -6.60
N LEU A 77 -6.73 -0.87 -5.64
CA LEU A 77 -6.96 -0.64 -4.22
C LEU A 77 -6.54 0.80 -3.89
N TYR A 78 -7.49 1.63 -3.49
CA TYR A 78 -7.25 2.97 -2.99
C TYR A 78 -7.18 2.92 -1.47
N LEU A 79 -6.09 3.40 -0.90
CA LEU A 79 -5.87 3.49 0.53
C LEU A 79 -5.53 4.93 0.90
N MET A 80 -6.23 5.46 1.91
CA MET A 80 -5.78 6.65 2.63
C MET A 80 -5.22 6.21 3.96
N VAL A 81 -3.98 6.58 4.22
CA VAL A 81 -3.27 6.27 5.44
C VAL A 81 -3.02 7.58 6.19
N ASP A 82 -3.19 7.54 7.49
CA ASP A 82 -2.85 8.64 8.39
C ASP A 82 -1.38 8.50 8.80
N GLU A 83 -0.53 9.47 8.42
CA GLU A 83 0.91 9.50 8.76
C GLU A 83 1.11 9.97 10.21
N GLY A 84 0.42 9.33 11.16
CA GLY A 84 0.52 9.59 12.60
C GLY A 84 1.11 8.43 13.40
N GLY A 85 1.66 7.42 12.71
CA GLY A 85 1.90 6.08 13.26
C GLY A 85 3.35 5.69 13.54
N ASP A 86 4.30 6.64 13.63
CA ASP A 86 5.63 6.35 14.21
C ASP A 86 6.19 7.58 14.94
N GLY A 87 5.94 7.64 16.25
CA GLY A 87 6.91 8.14 17.23
C GLY A 87 7.37 9.60 17.21
N ASN A 88 6.55 10.58 16.80
CA ASN A 88 6.84 11.98 17.14
C ASN A 88 5.59 12.70 17.65
N GLU A 89 5.38 12.62 18.95
CA GLU A 89 4.51 13.53 19.69
C GLU A 89 5.02 14.97 19.50
N SER A 90 4.36 15.71 18.62
CA SER A 90 4.40 17.16 18.63
C SER A 90 2.98 17.60 18.38
N ASP A 91 2.41 18.17 19.43
CA ASP A 91 1.06 18.64 19.59
C ASP A 91 0.55 19.54 18.45
N GLU A 92 -0.74 19.83 18.56
CA GLU A 92 -1.46 20.98 17.98
C GLU A 92 -2.24 20.71 16.69
N SER A 93 -3.53 20.38 16.86
CA SER A 93 -4.67 20.80 16.02
C SER A 93 -4.36 21.08 14.54
N GLY A 94 -3.85 20.08 13.83
CA GLY A 94 -3.53 20.15 12.41
C GLY A 94 -3.99 18.87 11.75
N GLU A 95 -4.61 18.97 10.58
CA GLU A 95 -4.98 17.81 9.78
C GLU A 95 -3.73 16.94 9.56
N LEU A 96 -3.69 15.76 10.19
CA LEU A 96 -2.56 14.85 10.06
C LEU A 96 -2.29 14.60 8.57
N PRO A 97 -1.02 14.56 8.13
CA PRO A 97 -0.71 14.37 6.73
C PRO A 97 -1.26 13.01 6.27
N ARG A 98 -2.34 13.06 5.48
CA ARG A 98 -2.90 11.85 4.86
C ARG A 98 -2.12 11.49 3.62
N VAL A 99 -1.67 10.24 3.58
CA VAL A 99 -0.95 9.65 2.46
C VAL A 99 -1.95 8.85 1.64
N THR A 100 -2.10 9.23 0.37
CA THR A 100 -2.93 8.50 -0.58
C THR A 100 -2.07 7.51 -1.36
N LEU A 101 -2.39 6.23 -1.22
CA LEU A 101 -1.75 5.13 -1.94
C LEU A 101 -2.76 4.45 -2.84
N ILE A 102 -2.37 4.17 -4.07
CA ILE A 102 -3.18 3.43 -5.04
C ILE A 102 -2.36 2.22 -5.46
N LEU A 103 -2.87 1.02 -5.19
CA LEU A 103 -2.24 -0.25 -5.50
C LEU A 103 -2.98 -0.87 -6.68
N ILE A 104 -2.33 -0.98 -7.83
CA ILE A 104 -2.89 -1.62 -9.02
C ILE A 104 -2.57 -3.11 -8.97
N LEU A 105 -3.62 -3.91 -8.81
CA LEU A 105 -3.52 -5.36 -8.73
C LEU A 105 -3.42 -5.96 -10.14
N ARG A 106 -2.62 -7.01 -10.30
CA ARG A 106 -2.62 -7.79 -11.53
C ARG A 106 -3.74 -8.82 -11.45
N ARG A 107 -4.76 -8.71 -12.32
CA ARG A 107 -5.65 -9.86 -12.55
C ARG A 107 -4.79 -11.02 -13.05
N LYS A 108 -4.77 -12.13 -12.29
CA LYS A 108 -4.50 -13.45 -12.87
C LYS A 108 -5.50 -13.58 -14.01
N GLY A 109 -5.00 -13.47 -15.23
CA GLY A 109 -5.80 -13.69 -16.42
C GLY A 109 -6.52 -15.01 -16.23
N VAL A 110 -7.85 -14.97 -16.30
CA VAL A 110 -8.60 -16.16 -16.63
C VAL A 110 -8.09 -16.52 -18.03
N THR A 111 -7.21 -17.52 -18.10
CA THR A 111 -6.93 -18.19 -19.36
C THR A 111 -8.20 -18.96 -19.66
N VAL A 112 -9.00 -18.47 -20.61
CA VAL A 112 -10.03 -19.25 -21.29
C VAL A 112 -9.44 -19.77 -22.59
#